data_AF-I0BK49-F1
#
_entry.id   AF-I0BK49-F1
#
_cell.length_a   1.000
_cell.length_b   1.000
_cell.length_c   1.000
_cell.angle_alpha   90.00
_cell.angle_beta   90.00
_cell.angle_gamma   90.00
#
_symmetry.space_group_name_H-M   'P 1'
#
loop_
_entity.id
_entity.type
_entity.pdbx_description
1 polymer ?
#
loop_
_entity_poly.entity_id
_entity_poly.type
_entity_poly.pdbx_seq_one_letter_code
_entity_poly.pdbx_strand_id
1 'polypeptide(L)'
;MKPSSSFNYVPWVVGLSIGINAIVILLLFLPNIDPAEGFNLLLLPLFNAVMNSFTFVFLLAALFLILRGNIVWHRRFIYAAFTTTALFLISYLAYHGMAPSTPFGGQGAIRPVYYFILITHIVLAAAIVPLALLTFARGITNQVDKHRKIARWTMPLWLYVSLTGVIVYLMIRPYY
;
A
#
# COMPACT_ATOMS: atom_id res chain seq x y z
N MET A 1 -19.80 -31.98 20.95
CA MET A 1 -18.74 -30.95 20.84
C MET A 1 -19.40 -29.62 20.49
N LYS A 2 -19.29 -28.60 21.35
CA LYS A 2 -19.75 -27.24 21.01
C LYS A 2 -18.88 -26.72 19.86
N PRO A 3 -19.44 -26.07 18.82
CA PRO A 3 -18.62 -25.44 17.81
C PRO A 3 -17.78 -24.37 18.51
N SER A 4 -16.44 -24.51 18.47
CA SER A 4 -15.56 -23.44 18.90
C SER A 4 -15.91 -22.22 18.06
N SER A 5 -16.31 -21.12 18.71
CA SER A 5 -16.51 -19.83 18.07
C SER A 5 -15.26 -19.51 17.24
N SER A 6 -15.31 -19.73 15.93
CA SER A 6 -14.20 -19.41 15.06
C SER A 6 -14.11 -17.89 15.05
N PHE A 7 -13.03 -17.35 15.62
CA PHE A 7 -12.81 -15.91 15.71
C PHE A 7 -13.11 -15.24 14.36
N ASN A 8 -14.13 -14.39 14.33
CA ASN A 8 -14.54 -13.70 13.12
C ASN A 8 -13.65 -12.46 12.93
N TYR A 9 -12.59 -12.61 12.12
CA TYR A 9 -11.65 -11.52 11.81
C TYR A 9 -12.19 -10.53 10.77
N VAL A 10 -13.30 -10.83 10.09
CA VAL A 10 -13.82 -9.98 9.00
C VAL A 10 -14.20 -8.58 9.49
N PRO A 11 -14.95 -8.41 10.61
CA PRO A 11 -15.23 -7.08 11.16
C PRO A 11 -13.97 -6.27 11.49
N TRP A 12 -12.92 -6.92 12.00
CA TRP A 12 -11.65 -6.27 12.31
C TRP A 12 -10.92 -5.80 11.06
N VAL A 13 -10.89 -6.63 9.99
CA VAL A 13 -10.33 -6.25 8.69
C VAL A 13 -11.09 -5.06 8.10
N VAL A 14 -12.42 -5.09 8.14
CA VAL A 14 -13.26 -4.00 7.63
C VAL A 14 -13.04 -2.72 8.44
N GLY A 15 -13.10 -2.81 9.77
CA GLY A 15 -12.88 -1.66 10.65
C GLY A 15 -11.51 -1.02 10.46
N LEU A 16 -10.44 -1.82 10.38
CA LEU A 16 -9.09 -1.33 10.11
C LEU A 16 -8.98 -0.67 8.73
N SER A 17 -9.60 -1.27 7.71
CA SER A 17 -9.57 -0.72 6.33
C SER A 17 -10.30 0.62 6.23
N ILE A 18 -11.46 0.72 6.89
CA ILE A 18 -12.22 1.97 6.97
C ILE A 18 -11.41 3.01 7.73
N GLY A 19 -10.82 2.65 8.88
CA GLY A 19 -9.98 3.54 9.67
C GLY A 19 -8.79 4.09 8.87
N ILE A 20 -8.03 3.22 8.19
CA ILE A 20 -6.89 3.63 7.37
C ILE A 20 -7.32 4.61 6.28
N ASN A 21 -8.34 4.27 5.49
CA ASN A 21 -8.80 5.15 4.40
C ASN A 21 -9.39 6.46 4.94
N ALA A 22 -10.12 6.42 6.05
CA ALA A 22 -10.68 7.60 6.69
C ALA A 22 -9.58 8.55 7.18
N ILE A 23 -8.51 8.02 7.78
CA ILE A 23 -7.35 8.83 8.20
C ILE A 23 -6.69 9.47 6.99
N VAL A 24 -6.45 8.71 5.91
CA VAL A 24 -5.89 9.26 4.66
C VAL A 24 -6.74 10.42 4.16
N ILE A 25 -8.06 10.25 4.08
CA ILE A 25 -8.99 11.29 3.62
C ILE A 25 -8.93 12.50 4.55
N LEU A 26 -8.98 12.28 5.87
CA LEU A 26 -8.98 13.35 6.86
C LEU A 26 -7.72 14.22 6.75
N LEU A 27 -6.55 13.62 6.61
CA LEU A 27 -5.29 14.35 6.47
C LEU A 27 -5.24 15.22 5.21
N LEU A 28 -6.02 14.92 4.16
CA LEU A 28 -6.09 15.78 2.97
C LEU A 28 -6.82 17.11 3.23
N PHE A 29 -7.62 17.20 4.29
CA PHE A 29 -8.44 18.38 4.62
C PHE A 29 -7.99 19.10 5.89
N LEU A 30 -7.20 18.44 6.74
CA LEU A 30 -6.68 19.06 7.96
C LEU A 30 -5.50 19.99 7.63
N PRO A 31 -5.31 21.06 8.41
CA PRO A 31 -4.10 21.86 8.32
C PRO A 31 -2.89 21.01 8.68
N ASN A 32 -1.78 21.22 7.97
CA ASN A 32 -0.53 20.54 8.24
C ASN A 32 0.04 20.98 9.59
N ILE A 33 0.72 20.05 10.26
CA ILE A 33 1.46 20.31 11.50
C ILE A 33 2.91 20.67 11.12
N ASP A 34 3.45 21.72 11.72
CA ASP A 34 4.84 22.09 11.48
C ASP A 34 5.79 20.95 11.89
N PRO A 35 6.73 20.55 11.03
CA PRO A 35 7.72 19.54 11.37
C PRO A 35 8.64 20.05 12.48
N ALA A 36 9.24 19.12 13.24
CA ALA A 36 10.29 19.46 14.19
C ALA A 36 11.44 20.23 13.51
N GLU A 37 11.99 21.23 14.20
CA GLU A 37 13.09 22.05 13.67
C GLU A 37 14.23 21.18 13.14
N GLY A 38 14.66 21.43 11.90
CA GLY A 38 15.75 20.69 11.24
C GLY A 38 15.35 19.36 10.59
N PHE A 39 14.09 18.92 10.66
CA PHE A 39 13.66 17.71 9.97
C PHE A 39 13.46 17.93 8.46
N ASN A 40 14.19 17.19 7.62
CA ASN A 40 14.01 17.25 6.17
C ASN A 40 12.82 16.39 5.73
N LEU A 41 11.68 17.03 5.51
CA LEU A 41 10.44 16.40 5.05
C LEU A 41 10.59 15.63 3.72
N LEU A 42 11.55 16.00 2.86
CA LEU A 42 11.77 15.34 1.57
C LEU A 42 12.33 13.91 1.71
N LEU A 43 12.81 13.53 2.90
CA LEU A 43 13.21 12.16 3.20
C LEU A 43 12.01 11.20 3.23
N LEU A 44 10.81 11.68 3.61
CA LEU A 44 9.63 10.81 3.73
C LEU A 44 9.11 10.34 2.37
N PRO A 45 8.95 11.20 1.33
CA PRO A 45 8.61 10.73 -0.02
C PRO A 45 9.63 9.75 -0.61
N LEU A 46 10.93 9.99 -0.38
CA LEU A 46 11.97 9.06 -0.81
C LEU A 46 11.84 7.71 -0.10
N PHE A 47 11.69 7.72 1.23
CA PHE A 47 11.48 6.51 2.02
C PHE A 47 10.24 5.75 1.54
N ASN A 48 9.15 6.45 1.28
CA ASN A 48 7.92 5.90 0.73
C ASN A 48 8.15 5.18 -0.60
N ALA A 49 8.88 5.80 -1.53
CA ALA A 49 9.22 5.18 -2.82
C ALA A 49 10.12 3.94 -2.65
N VAL A 50 11.07 3.98 -1.71
CA VAL A 50 11.94 2.84 -1.40
C VAL A 50 11.12 1.67 -0.81
N MET A 51 10.24 1.94 0.15
CA MET A 51 9.36 0.91 0.73
C MET A 51 8.40 0.30 -0.30
N ASN A 52 7.87 1.10 -1.23
CA ASN A 52 7.07 0.60 -2.34
C ASN A 52 7.89 -0.26 -3.31
N SER A 53 9.15 0.11 -3.58
CA SER A 53 10.06 -0.68 -4.41
C SER A 53 10.32 -2.06 -3.78
N PHE A 54 10.61 -2.11 -2.48
CA PHE A 54 10.76 -3.38 -1.76
C PHE A 54 9.48 -4.21 -1.78
N THR A 55 8.34 -3.57 -1.52
CA THR A 55 7.03 -4.23 -1.59
C THR A 55 6.82 -4.88 -2.95
N PHE A 56 7.06 -4.15 -4.05
CA PHE A 56 6.92 -4.66 -5.40
C PHE A 56 7.82 -5.88 -5.67
N VAL A 57 9.10 -5.80 -5.30
CA VAL A 57 10.06 -6.90 -5.46
C VAL A 57 9.65 -8.13 -4.65
N PHE A 58 9.23 -7.94 -3.40
CA PHE A 58 8.77 -9.04 -2.55
C PHE A 58 7.50 -9.69 -3.09
N LEU A 59 6.56 -8.91 -3.63
CA LEU A 59 5.35 -9.46 -4.26
C LEU A 59 5.66 -10.24 -5.54
N LEU A 60 6.57 -9.75 -6.38
CA LEU A 60 7.04 -10.49 -7.55
C LEU A 60 7.69 -11.82 -7.16
N ALA A 61 8.58 -11.80 -6.17
CA ALA A 61 9.20 -13.01 -5.64
C ALA A 61 8.14 -13.97 -5.07
N ALA A 62 7.19 -13.47 -4.27
CA ALA A 62 6.11 -14.25 -3.70
C ALA A 62 5.24 -14.89 -4.79
N LEU A 63 4.92 -14.16 -5.86
CA LEU A 63 4.16 -14.65 -7.00
C LEU A 63 4.93 -15.75 -7.75
N PHE A 64 6.20 -15.52 -8.04
CA PHE A 64 7.05 -16.53 -8.67
C PHE A 64 7.13 -17.83 -7.86
N LEU A 65 7.31 -17.72 -6.54
CA LEU A 65 7.44 -18.85 -5.65
C LEU A 65 6.15 -19.66 -5.54
N ILE A 66 4.97 -19.01 -5.46
CA ILE A 66 3.70 -19.75 -5.40
C ILE A 66 3.36 -20.44 -6.73
N LEU A 67 3.75 -19.86 -7.87
CA LEU A 67 3.62 -20.50 -9.18
C LEU A 67 4.50 -21.75 -9.28
N ARG A 68 5.61 -21.81 -8.54
CA ARG A 68 6.47 -22.99 -8.40
C ARG A 68 6.03 -23.95 -7.27
N GLY A 69 4.89 -23.68 -6.62
CA GLY A 69 4.38 -24.48 -5.50
C GLY A 69 5.14 -24.30 -4.18
N ASN A 70 6.07 -23.34 -4.08
CA ASN A 70 6.87 -23.10 -2.88
C ASN A 70 6.14 -22.20 -1.87
N ILE A 71 5.21 -22.80 -1.13
CA ILE A 71 4.31 -22.09 -0.20
C ILE A 71 5.08 -21.45 0.97
N VAL A 72 6.14 -22.11 1.47
CA VAL A 72 6.91 -21.62 2.63
C VAL A 72 7.57 -20.29 2.31
N TRP A 73 8.28 -20.22 1.17
CA TRP A 73 8.94 -18.99 0.76
C TRP A 73 7.95 -17.94 0.28
N HIS A 74 6.87 -18.33 -0.41
CA HIS A 74 5.77 -17.41 -0.73
C HIS A 74 5.28 -16.66 0.52
N ARG A 75 4.97 -17.39 1.60
CA ARG A 75 4.52 -16.78 2.87
C ARG A 75 5.54 -15.81 3.45
N ARG A 76 6.83 -16.16 3.44
CA ARG A 76 7.90 -15.29 3.95
C ARG A 76 7.98 -13.97 3.18
N PHE A 77 7.90 -14.01 1.85
CA PHE A 77 7.90 -12.82 1.03
C PHE A 77 6.60 -12.01 1.16
N ILE A 78 5.44 -12.66 1.36
CA ILE A 78 4.20 -11.95 1.70
C ILE A 78 4.32 -11.23 3.05
N TYR A 79 4.94 -11.84 4.06
CA TYR A 79 5.19 -11.16 5.34
C TYR A 79 6.10 -9.93 5.14
N ALA A 80 7.18 -10.07 4.39
CA ALA A 80 8.07 -8.96 4.08
C ALA A 80 7.36 -7.82 3.33
N ALA A 81 6.58 -8.13 2.28
CA ALA A 81 5.79 -7.16 1.53
C ALA A 81 4.76 -6.43 2.40
N PHE A 82 4.09 -7.17 3.29
CA PHE A 82 3.12 -6.60 4.21
C PHE A 82 3.78 -5.65 5.21
N THR A 83 4.94 -6.02 5.76
CA THR A 83 5.73 -5.16 6.65
C THR A 83 6.19 -3.88 5.95
N THR A 84 6.73 -3.97 4.73
CA THR A 84 7.16 -2.77 4.00
C THR A 84 5.99 -1.88 3.60
N THR A 85 4.81 -2.46 3.29
CA THR A 85 3.58 -1.67 3.04
C THR A 85 3.11 -0.96 4.31
N ALA A 86 3.22 -1.59 5.48
CA ALA A 86 2.87 -0.96 6.75
C ALA A 86 3.82 0.21 7.09
N LEU A 87 5.14 0.02 6.90
CA LEU A 87 6.13 1.09 7.08
C LEU A 87 5.91 2.25 6.10
N PHE A 88 5.62 1.94 4.85
CA PHE A 88 5.18 2.93 3.86
C PHE A 88 3.97 3.72 4.36
N LEU A 89 2.92 3.05 4.83
CA LEU A 89 1.70 3.73 5.26
C LEU A 89 1.95 4.68 6.43
N ILE A 90 2.74 4.27 7.42
CA ILE A 90 3.11 5.12 8.56
C ILE A 90 3.86 6.37 8.07
N SER A 91 4.86 6.21 7.21
CA SER A 91 5.64 7.33 6.68
C SER A 91 4.82 8.23 5.74
N TYR A 92 3.92 7.65 4.94
CA TYR A 92 2.99 8.36 4.07
C TYR A 92 2.04 9.27 4.84
N LEU A 93 1.44 8.74 5.92
CA LEU A 93 0.54 9.50 6.78
C LEU A 93 1.30 10.61 7.51
N ALA A 94 2.53 10.33 7.99
CA ALA A 94 3.37 11.34 8.60
C ALA A 94 3.69 12.48 7.62
N TYR A 95 4.08 12.16 6.37
CA TYR A 95 4.36 13.17 5.35
C TYR A 95 3.13 14.03 5.04
N HIS A 96 1.97 13.42 4.78
CA HIS A 96 0.76 14.16 4.45
C HIS A 96 0.15 14.91 5.64
N GLY A 97 0.54 14.58 6.87
CA GLY A 97 0.18 15.37 8.05
C GLY A 97 1.07 16.59 8.29
N MET A 98 2.25 16.68 7.66
CA MET A 98 3.24 17.73 7.91
C MET A 98 3.61 18.56 6.67
N ALA A 99 3.53 17.99 5.47
CA ALA A 99 4.00 18.63 4.25
C ALA A 99 2.84 19.27 3.46
N PRO A 100 3.01 20.51 2.96
CA PRO A 100 2.06 21.07 2.02
C PRO A 100 2.02 20.24 0.73
N SER A 101 0.86 20.20 0.07
CA SER A 101 0.70 19.49 -1.19
C SER A 101 1.62 20.07 -2.28
N THR A 102 2.49 19.25 -2.84
CA THR A 102 3.34 19.64 -3.99
C THR A 102 2.56 19.54 -5.30
N PRO A 103 2.34 20.65 -6.03
CA PRO A 103 1.72 20.59 -7.34
C PRO A 103 2.70 20.04 -8.38
N PHE A 104 2.18 19.26 -9.33
CA PHE A 104 3.00 18.76 -10.44
C PHE A 104 3.30 19.89 -11.44
N GLY A 105 4.58 20.23 -11.61
CA GLY A 105 5.03 21.36 -12.43
C GLY A 105 5.23 21.06 -13.93
N GLY A 106 5.04 19.81 -14.37
CA GLY A 106 5.25 19.42 -15.76
C GLY A 106 4.21 19.99 -16.73
N GLN A 107 4.65 20.35 -17.94
CA GLN A 107 3.80 20.92 -19.00
C GLN A 107 3.71 19.99 -20.23
N GLY A 108 2.67 20.17 -21.05
CA GLY A 108 2.43 19.35 -22.25
C GLY A 108 1.93 17.94 -21.94
N ALA A 109 2.32 16.96 -22.77
CA ALA A 109 1.78 15.59 -22.73
C ALA A 109 2.09 14.81 -21.44
N ILE A 110 3.13 15.19 -20.69
CA ILE A 110 3.51 14.49 -19.44
C ILE A 110 2.51 14.73 -18.31
N ARG A 111 1.81 15.88 -18.31
CA ARG A 111 0.85 16.25 -17.28
C ARG A 111 -0.38 15.33 -17.24
N PRO A 112 -1.12 15.09 -18.34
CA PRO A 112 -2.23 14.15 -18.31
C PRO A 112 -1.79 12.71 -17.99
N VAL A 113 -0.60 12.29 -18.44
CA VAL A 113 -0.03 10.98 -18.07
C VAL A 113 0.20 10.87 -16.57
N TYR A 114 0.81 11.88 -15.96
CA TYR A 114 1.02 11.93 -14.51
C TYR A 114 -0.29 11.82 -13.75
N TYR A 115 -1.28 12.64 -14.08
CA TYR A 115 -2.56 12.62 -13.38
C TYR A 115 -3.35 11.32 -13.60
N PHE A 116 -3.26 10.71 -14.79
CA PHE A 116 -3.84 9.39 -15.02
C PHE A 116 -3.23 8.33 -14.09
N ILE A 117 -1.91 8.26 -14.00
CA ILE A 117 -1.21 7.32 -13.11
C ILE A 117 -1.53 7.64 -11.65
N LEU A 118 -1.52 8.91 -11.25
CA LEU A 118 -1.79 9.34 -9.87
C LEU A 118 -3.22 8.98 -9.45
N ILE A 119 -4.22 9.33 -10.25
CA ILE A 119 -5.64 9.08 -9.92
C ILE A 119 -5.89 7.57 -9.83
N THR A 120 -5.42 6.81 -10.82
CA THR A 120 -5.57 5.35 -10.79
C THR A 120 -4.84 4.73 -9.61
N HIS A 121 -3.64 5.21 -9.26
CA HIS A 121 -2.91 4.77 -8.08
C HIS A 121 -3.71 5.03 -6.80
N ILE A 122 -4.24 6.25 -6.59
CA ILE A 122 -4.99 6.61 -5.37
C ILE A 122 -6.25 5.74 -5.22
N VAL A 123 -7.05 5.60 -6.29
CA VAL A 123 -8.28 4.81 -6.25
C VAL A 123 -7.99 3.33 -5.97
N LEU A 124 -6.98 2.77 -6.63
CA LEU A 124 -6.60 1.37 -6.42
C LEU A 124 -5.90 1.16 -5.09
N ALA A 125 -5.18 2.15 -4.55
CA ALA A 125 -4.59 2.11 -3.21
C ALA A 125 -5.69 2.01 -2.13
N ALA A 126 -6.78 2.76 -2.26
CA ALA A 126 -7.91 2.64 -1.33
C ALA A 126 -8.55 1.23 -1.39
N ALA A 127 -8.68 0.68 -2.61
CA ALA A 127 -9.25 -0.65 -2.83
C ALA A 127 -8.33 -1.79 -2.36
N ILE A 128 -7.00 -1.64 -2.44
CA ILE A 128 -6.08 -2.71 -2.06
C ILE A 128 -6.05 -2.95 -0.56
N VAL A 129 -6.25 -1.93 0.28
CA VAL A 129 -6.18 -2.06 1.75
C VAL A 129 -7.05 -3.19 2.29
N PRO A 130 -8.39 -3.21 2.05
CA PRO A 130 -9.23 -4.30 2.52
C PRO A 130 -8.90 -5.65 1.86
N LEU A 131 -8.53 -5.65 0.57
CA LEU A 131 -8.20 -6.86 -0.16
C LEU A 131 -6.92 -7.53 0.37
N ALA A 132 -5.87 -6.75 0.62
CA ALA A 132 -4.60 -7.21 1.15
C ALA A 132 -4.77 -7.75 2.57
N LEU A 133 -5.45 -7.00 3.45
CA LEU A 133 -5.73 -7.43 4.81
C LEU A 133 -6.55 -8.73 4.85
N LEU A 134 -7.60 -8.85 4.03
CA LEU A 134 -8.42 -10.05 3.97
C LEU A 134 -7.65 -11.26 3.40
N THR A 135 -6.86 -11.04 2.35
CA THR A 135 -6.02 -12.09 1.74
C THR A 135 -4.96 -12.59 2.70
N PHE A 136 -4.34 -11.67 3.43
CA PHE A 136 -3.38 -11.97 4.47
C PHE A 136 -4.02 -12.76 5.62
N ALA A 137 -5.16 -12.28 6.15
CA ALA A 137 -5.90 -12.95 7.22
C ALA A 137 -6.33 -14.38 6.84
N ARG A 138 -6.77 -14.59 5.59
CA ARG A 138 -7.08 -15.93 5.07
C ARG A 138 -5.84 -16.81 4.91
N GLY A 139 -4.70 -16.21 4.58
CA GLY A 139 -3.42 -16.90 4.50
C GLY A 139 -2.93 -17.41 5.86
N ILE A 140 -3.00 -16.57 6.91
CA ILE A 140 -2.58 -16.96 8.26
C ILE A 140 -3.55 -17.93 8.94
N THR A 141 -4.84 -17.87 8.59
CA THR A 141 -5.87 -18.80 9.10
C THR A 141 -6.01 -20.07 8.26
N ASN A 142 -5.09 -20.33 7.32
CA ASN A 142 -5.07 -21.51 6.44
C ASN A 142 -6.37 -21.74 5.65
N GLN A 143 -7.14 -20.68 5.33
CA GLN A 143 -8.34 -20.77 4.50
C GLN A 143 -7.98 -20.74 3.01
N VAL A 144 -7.24 -21.74 2.55
CA VAL A 144 -6.57 -21.77 1.23
C VAL A 144 -7.54 -21.52 0.06
N ASP A 145 -8.69 -22.18 0.04
CA ASP A 145 -9.66 -22.04 -1.06
C ASP A 145 -10.20 -20.61 -1.16
N LYS A 146 -10.52 -20.01 -0.01
CA LYS A 146 -11.00 -18.64 0.06
C LYS A 146 -9.88 -17.63 -0.19
N HIS A 147 -8.64 -17.94 0.20
CA HIS A 147 -7.47 -17.14 -0.08
C HIS A 147 -7.21 -17.07 -1.59
N ARG A 148 -7.13 -18.21 -2.29
CA ARG A 148 -6.89 -18.28 -3.75
C ARG A 148 -7.92 -17.48 -4.55
N LYS A 149 -9.19 -17.55 -4.16
CA LYS A 149 -10.28 -16.83 -4.85
C LYS A 149 -10.08 -15.31 -4.87
N ILE A 150 -9.51 -14.73 -3.82
CA ILE A 150 -9.29 -13.28 -3.73
C ILE A 150 -7.87 -12.88 -4.13
N ALA A 151 -6.88 -13.74 -3.86
CA ALA A 151 -5.47 -13.49 -4.16
C ALA A 151 -5.21 -13.24 -5.66
N ARG A 152 -6.01 -13.85 -6.56
CA ARG A 152 -5.93 -13.59 -8.02
C ARG A 152 -6.23 -12.14 -8.41
N TRP A 153 -6.97 -11.41 -7.57
CA TRP A 153 -7.26 -9.99 -7.75
C TRP A 153 -6.33 -9.12 -6.90
N THR A 154 -6.09 -9.52 -5.65
CA THR A 154 -5.21 -8.81 -4.73
C THR A 154 -3.79 -8.70 -5.26
N MET A 155 -3.21 -9.79 -5.78
CA MET A 155 -1.83 -9.81 -6.24
C MET A 155 -1.54 -8.82 -7.38
N PRO A 156 -2.26 -8.84 -8.53
CA PRO A 156 -1.99 -7.87 -9.60
C PRO A 156 -2.26 -6.43 -9.19
N LEU A 157 -3.28 -6.19 -8.37
CA LEU A 157 -3.61 -4.85 -7.90
C LEU A 157 -2.54 -4.32 -6.93
N TRP A 158 -2.02 -5.16 -6.04
CA TRP A 158 -0.95 -4.77 -5.12
C TRP A 158 0.37 -4.51 -5.86
N LEU A 159 0.70 -5.33 -6.87
CA LEU A 159 1.83 -5.08 -7.77
C LEU A 159 1.67 -3.75 -8.52
N TYR A 160 0.47 -3.46 -9.05
CA TYR A 160 0.20 -2.20 -9.73
C TYR A 160 0.42 -1.00 -8.81
N VAL A 161 -0.20 -1.00 -7.62
CA VAL A 161 -0.11 0.12 -6.67
C VAL A 161 1.33 0.32 -6.20
N SER A 162 2.04 -0.75 -5.82
CA SER A 162 3.44 -0.63 -5.37
C SER A 162 4.36 -0.10 -6.47
N LEU A 163 4.20 -0.52 -7.73
CA LEU A 163 4.98 0.00 -8.86
C LEU A 163 4.64 1.47 -9.17
N THR A 164 3.35 1.77 -9.30
CA THR A 164 2.89 3.13 -9.66
C THR A 164 3.23 4.14 -8.58
N GLY A 165 3.30 3.75 -7.30
CA GLY A 165 3.77 4.62 -6.22
C GLY A 165 5.21 5.09 -6.43
N VAL A 166 6.09 4.20 -6.91
CA VAL A 166 7.46 4.56 -7.28
C VAL A 166 7.48 5.50 -8.49
N ILE A 167 6.68 5.20 -9.51
CA ILE A 167 6.60 6.02 -10.73
C ILE A 167 6.12 7.43 -10.40
N VAL A 168 5.05 7.57 -9.61
CA VAL A 168 4.53 8.87 -9.16
C VAL A 168 5.63 9.66 -8.46
N TYR A 169 6.36 9.04 -7.53
CA TYR A 169 7.50 9.69 -6.87
C TYR A 169 8.57 10.15 -7.86
N LEU A 170 9.01 9.28 -8.77
CA LEU A 170 10.04 9.63 -9.76
C LEU A 170 9.61 10.79 -10.67
N MET A 171 8.33 10.85 -11.03
CA MET A 171 7.76 11.92 -11.84
C MET A 171 7.67 13.24 -11.08
N ILE A 172 7.23 13.22 -9.82
CA ILE A 172 7.02 14.43 -9.03
C ILE A 172 8.32 14.95 -8.39
N ARG A 173 9.31 14.07 -8.17
CA ARG A 173 10.57 14.40 -7.48
C ARG A 173 11.28 15.67 -7.97
N PRO A 174 11.36 15.97 -9.28
CA PRO A 174 12.00 17.19 -9.78
C PRO A 174 11.32 18.50 -9.34
N TYR A 175 10.11 18.43 -8.78
CA TYR A 175 9.30 19.59 -8.36
C TYR A 175 9.21 19.73 -6.83
N TYR A 176 9.98 18.93 -6.08
CA TYR A 176 10.16 19.10 -4.63
C TYR A 176 11.14 20.23 -4.30
#